data_AF-A0A973T832-F1
#
_entry.id   AF-A0A973T832-F1
#
_cell.length_a   1.000
_cell.length_b   1.000
_cell.length_c   1.000
_cell.angle_alpha   90.00
_cell.angle_beta   90.00
_cell.angle_gamma   90.00
#
_symmetry.space_group_name_H-M   'P 1'
#
loop_
_entity.id
_entity.type
_entity.pdbx_description
1 polymer ?
#
loop_
_entity_poly.entity_id
_entity_poly.type
_entity_poly.pdbx_seq_one_letter_code
_entity_poly.pdbx_strand_id
1 'polypeptide(L)'
;GSPGNGAVLVVDGGGSLGTALMGDMIAEGAVANGWAGVVINGAIRDREALARLDLGVKALGSNPKKSLKAGAGEVDVDVVIDGVAFRPGATVWCDPDGILVEP
;
A
#
# COMPACT_ATOMS: atom_id res chain seq x y z
N GLY A 1 0.95 -14.57 2.43
CA GLY A 1 1.30 -13.25 2.98
C GLY A 1 1.46 -13.38 4.47
N SER A 2 1.90 -12.32 5.15
CA SER A 2 1.79 -12.21 6.61
C SER A 2 0.35 -11.85 7.00
N PRO A 3 -0.12 -12.26 8.19
CA PRO A 3 -1.40 -11.82 8.74
C PRO A 3 -1.43 -10.30 8.90
N GLY A 4 -2.50 -9.66 8.44
CA GLY A 4 -2.70 -8.22 8.55
C GLY A 4 -3.26 -7.79 9.90
N ASN A 5 -4.13 -8.60 10.53
CA ASN A 5 -4.72 -8.31 11.84
C ASN A 5 -5.35 -6.90 11.95
N GLY A 6 -5.96 -6.41 10.87
CA GLY A 6 -6.52 -5.05 10.78
C GLY A 6 -5.47 -3.94 10.61
N ALA A 7 -4.20 -4.27 10.43
CA ALA A 7 -3.16 -3.28 10.15
C ALA A 7 -3.28 -2.70 8.73
N VAL A 8 -2.60 -1.58 8.52
CA VAL A 8 -2.43 -0.92 7.23
C VAL A 8 -1.01 -1.15 6.74
N LEU A 9 -0.85 -1.66 5.52
CA LEU A 9 0.46 -1.82 4.89
C LEU A 9 0.87 -0.50 4.23
N VAL A 10 2.00 0.07 4.65
CA VAL A 10 2.58 1.25 4.02
C VAL A 10 3.77 0.85 3.16
N VAL A 11 3.75 1.22 1.89
CA VAL A 11 4.79 0.85 0.90
C VAL A 11 5.40 2.12 0.32
N ASP A 12 6.70 2.29 0.52
CA ASP A 12 7.46 3.34 -0.17
C ASP A 12 8.05 2.82 -1.50
N GLY A 13 7.44 3.23 -2.62
CA GLY A 13 7.91 2.96 -3.97
C GLY A 13 8.81 4.04 -4.55
N GLY A 14 9.28 4.98 -3.72
CA GLY A 14 10.01 6.17 -4.16
C GLY A 14 9.17 7.13 -5.00
N GLY A 15 7.84 7.06 -4.88
CA GLY A 15 6.90 7.86 -5.67
C GLY A 15 6.84 7.48 -7.15
N SER A 16 7.43 6.35 -7.54
CA SER A 16 7.52 5.99 -8.96
C SER A 16 6.16 5.60 -9.55
N LEU A 17 5.82 6.24 -10.66
CA LEU A 17 4.70 5.85 -11.52
C LEU A 17 5.12 4.99 -12.71
N GLY A 18 6.39 4.56 -12.80
CA GLY A 18 6.91 3.82 -13.94
C GLY A 18 6.45 2.36 -14.03
N THR A 19 6.01 1.77 -12.91
CA THR A 19 5.47 0.41 -12.79
C THR A 19 4.51 0.30 -11.61
N ALA A 20 3.54 -0.61 -11.69
CA ALA A 20 2.63 -0.94 -10.60
C ALA A 20 3.27 -1.87 -9.57
N LEU A 21 3.14 -1.49 -8.29
CA LEU A 21 3.61 -2.26 -7.12
C LEU A 21 2.55 -3.25 -6.63
N MET A 22 1.27 -2.97 -6.87
CA MET A 22 0.15 -3.82 -6.51
C MET A 22 -0.87 -3.88 -7.64
N GLY A 23 -1.44 -5.07 -7.84
CA GLY A 23 -2.62 -5.32 -8.67
C GLY A 23 -3.61 -6.22 -7.93
N ASP A 24 -4.63 -6.67 -8.63
CA ASP A 24 -5.75 -7.46 -8.09
C ASP A 24 -5.33 -8.65 -7.23
N MET A 25 -4.47 -9.53 -7.73
CA MET A 25 -4.05 -10.76 -7.02
C MET A 25 -3.40 -10.47 -5.66
N ILE A 26 -2.62 -9.38 -5.56
CA ILE A 26 -1.95 -8.99 -4.31
C ILE A 26 -2.98 -8.38 -3.36
N ALA A 27 -3.90 -7.55 -3.88
CA ALA A 27 -4.95 -6.93 -3.09
C ALA A 27 -5.96 -7.97 -2.54
N GLU A 28 -6.37 -8.95 -3.34
CA GLU A 28 -7.18 -10.09 -2.91
C GLU A 28 -6.46 -10.89 -1.80
N GLY A 29 -5.16 -11.11 -1.96
CA GLY A 29 -4.33 -11.69 -0.91
C GLY A 29 -4.31 -10.86 0.38
N ALA A 30 -4.31 -9.54 0.29
CA ALA A 30 -4.35 -8.65 1.46
C ALA A 30 -5.70 -8.79 2.20
N VAL A 31 -6.82 -8.79 1.46
CA VAL A 31 -8.16 -9.06 2.03
C VAL A 31 -8.18 -10.41 2.74
N ALA A 32 -7.71 -11.47 2.07
CA ALA A 32 -7.70 -12.82 2.63
C ALA A 32 -6.82 -12.96 3.89
N ASN A 33 -5.82 -12.09 4.05
CA ASN A 33 -4.97 -12.05 5.25
C ASN A 33 -5.46 -11.05 6.31
N GLY A 34 -6.61 -10.40 6.13
CA GLY A 34 -7.21 -9.51 7.12
C GLY A 34 -6.49 -8.16 7.26
N TRP A 35 -5.93 -7.62 6.18
CA TRP A 35 -5.42 -6.26 6.15
C TRP A 35 -6.58 -5.26 6.06
N ALA A 36 -6.52 -4.15 6.80
CA ALA A 36 -7.53 -3.09 6.70
C ALA A 36 -7.33 -2.22 5.46
N GLY A 37 -6.07 -2.05 5.03
CA GLY A 37 -5.77 -1.28 3.84
C GLY A 37 -4.30 -1.23 3.47
N VAL A 38 -4.02 -0.54 2.38
CA VAL A 38 -2.68 -0.33 1.81
C VAL A 38 -2.52 1.16 1.41
N VAL A 39 -1.37 1.74 1.76
CA VAL A 39 -0.93 3.06 1.31
C VAL A 39 0.35 2.86 0.50
N ILE A 40 0.33 3.27 -0.76
CA ILE A 40 1.43 3.02 -1.70
C ILE A 40 1.94 4.35 -2.23
N ASN A 41 3.16 4.73 -1.85
CA ASN A 41 3.90 5.84 -2.48
C ASN A 41 4.45 5.39 -3.85
N GLY A 42 3.54 5.22 -4.81
CA GLY A 42 3.82 4.71 -6.16
C GLY A 42 2.54 4.36 -6.90
N ALA A 43 2.69 3.69 -8.06
CA ALA A 43 1.55 3.27 -8.88
C ALA A 43 0.99 1.89 -8.48
N ILE A 44 -0.31 1.71 -8.72
CA ILE A 44 -1.03 0.42 -8.69
C ILE A 44 -1.56 0.07 -10.08
N ARG A 45 -2.26 -1.04 -10.23
CA ARG A 45 -3.05 -1.39 -11.42
C ARG A 45 -4.35 -2.08 -11.03
N ASP A 46 -5.15 -2.43 -12.03
CA ASP A 46 -6.43 -3.15 -11.87
C ASP A 46 -7.43 -2.38 -10.98
N ARG A 47 -7.42 -1.04 -11.08
CA ARG A 47 -8.18 -0.11 -10.22
C ARG A 47 -9.67 -0.45 -10.07
N GLU A 48 -10.30 -0.96 -11.13
CA GLU A 48 -11.70 -1.35 -11.09
C GLU A 48 -11.93 -2.59 -10.24
N ALA A 49 -11.02 -3.56 -10.27
CA ALA A 49 -11.07 -4.73 -9.40
C ALA A 49 -10.80 -4.33 -7.95
N LEU A 50 -9.78 -3.51 -7.71
CA LEU A 50 -9.44 -3.02 -6.37
C LEU A 50 -10.59 -2.24 -5.73
N ALA A 51 -11.33 -1.44 -6.50
CA ALA A 51 -12.48 -0.68 -6.00
C ALA A 51 -13.68 -1.55 -5.54
N ARG A 52 -13.66 -2.86 -5.83
CA ARG A 52 -14.69 -3.81 -5.39
C ARG A 52 -14.28 -4.64 -4.18
N LEU A 53 -13.03 -4.50 -3.72
CA LEU A 53 -12.52 -5.24 -2.57
C LEU A 53 -12.87 -4.50 -1.26
N ASP A 54 -13.09 -5.27 -0.20
CA ASP A 54 -13.18 -4.75 1.17
C ASP A 54 -11.77 -4.46 1.71
N LEU A 55 -11.09 -3.49 1.07
CA LEU A 55 -9.72 -3.09 1.37
C LEU A 55 -9.55 -1.61 1.08
N GLY A 56 -9.08 -0.83 2.06
CA GLY A 56 -8.68 0.55 1.81
C GLY A 56 -7.46 0.61 0.89
N VAL A 57 -7.50 1.39 -0.19
CA VAL A 57 -6.36 1.57 -1.11
C VAL A 57 -6.13 3.05 -1.38
N LYS A 58 -4.94 3.55 -1.02
CA LYS A 58 -4.43 4.84 -1.50
C LYS A 58 -3.12 4.63 -2.25
N ALA A 59 -3.02 5.27 -3.42
CA ALA A 59 -1.84 5.23 -4.28
C ALA A 59 -1.72 6.53 -5.08
N LEU A 60 -0.52 6.83 -5.59
CA LEU A 60 -0.28 8.05 -6.38
C LEU A 60 -0.90 8.01 -7.78
N GLY A 61 -1.16 6.83 -8.32
CA GLY A 61 -1.74 6.67 -9.65
C GLY A 61 -1.82 5.22 -10.11
N SER A 62 -2.12 5.03 -11.39
CA SER A 62 -2.22 3.71 -12.00
C SER A 62 -1.26 3.53 -13.18
N ASN A 63 -0.63 2.36 -13.31
CA ASN A 63 0.19 1.98 -14.46
C ASN A 63 0.02 0.49 -14.78
N PRO A 64 -0.33 0.10 -16.02
CA PRO A 64 -0.54 -1.31 -16.37
C PRO A 64 0.71 -2.20 -16.26
N LYS A 65 1.91 -1.61 -16.38
CA LYS A 65 3.18 -2.34 -16.37
C LYS A 65 3.49 -2.85 -14.96
N LYS A 66 3.53 -4.17 -14.77
CA LYS A 66 3.95 -4.78 -13.50
C LYS A 66 5.41 -4.44 -13.14
N SER A 67 5.70 -4.29 -11.86
CA SER A 67 7.06 -4.22 -11.34
C SER A 67 7.81 -5.55 -11.53
N LEU A 68 9.13 -5.50 -11.42
CA LEU A 68 9.98 -6.69 -11.41
C LEU A 68 9.92 -7.37 -10.04
N LYS A 69 9.79 -8.70 -10.03
CA LYS A 69 9.89 -9.50 -8.80
C LYS A 69 11.36 -9.81 -8.46
N ALA A 70 12.14 -8.76 -8.20
CA ALA A 70 13.57 -8.90 -7.91
C ALA A 70 13.87 -9.32 -6.47
N GLY A 71 12.86 -9.34 -5.59
CA GLY A 71 13.03 -9.67 -4.15
C GLY A 71 13.79 -8.61 -3.36
N ALA A 72 14.06 -7.44 -3.97
CA ALA A 72 14.69 -6.31 -3.32
C ALA A 72 13.64 -5.47 -2.57
N GLY A 73 14.00 -5.02 -1.38
CA GLY A 73 13.17 -4.20 -0.49
C GLY A 73 13.48 -4.50 0.97
N GLU A 74 13.02 -3.62 1.85
CA GLU A 74 13.10 -3.78 3.29
C GLU A 74 11.67 -3.88 3.85
N VAL A 75 11.53 -4.55 4.98
CA VAL A 75 10.24 -4.76 5.67
C VAL A 75 10.41 -4.33 7.11
N ASP A 76 9.36 -3.77 7.71
CA ASP A 76 9.35 -3.27 9.08
C ASP A 76 10.47 -2.24 9.36
N VAL A 77 10.69 -1.35 8.39
CA VAL A 77 11.58 -0.18 8.52
C VAL A 77 10.77 1.11 8.53
N ASP A 78 11.33 2.14 9.16
CA ASP A 78 10.77 3.49 9.09
C ASP A 78 10.80 3.99 7.64
N VAL A 79 9.68 4.54 7.17
CA VAL A 79 9.60 5.20 5.86
C VAL A 79 9.14 6.65 6.03
N VAL A 80 9.65 7.54 5.17
CA VAL A 80 9.28 8.96 5.19
C VAL A 80 8.69 9.31 3.83
N ILE A 81 7.39 9.59 3.81
CA ILE A 81 6.66 9.98 2.61
C ILE A 81 6.25 11.44 2.77
N ASP A 82 6.75 12.29 1.88
CA ASP A 82 6.47 13.74 1.87
C ASP A 82 6.67 14.43 3.25
N GLY A 83 7.74 14.06 3.95
CA GLY A 83 8.08 14.61 5.27
C GLY A 83 7.31 13.99 6.45
N VAL A 84 6.38 13.06 6.21
CA VAL A 84 5.66 12.33 7.26
C VAL A 84 6.33 10.98 7.50
N ALA A 85 6.70 10.71 8.76
CA ALA A 85 7.29 9.45 9.16
C ALA A 85 6.21 8.40 9.47
N PHE A 86 6.30 7.24 8.84
CA PHE A 86 5.52 6.04 9.15
C PHE A 86 6.46 5.03 9.79
N ARG A 87 6.15 4.65 11.03
CA ARG A 87 6.92 3.68 11.79
C ARG A 87 6.12 2.39 11.98
N PRO A 88 6.75 1.21 11.94
CA PRO A 88 6.08 -0.03 12.33
C PRO A 88 5.46 0.11 13.73
N GLY A 89 4.17 -0.22 13.85
CA GLY A 89 3.40 -0.08 15.09
C GLY A 89 2.64 1.24 15.26
N ALA A 90 2.91 2.25 14.43
CA ALA A 90 2.12 3.48 14.42
C ALA A 90 0.69 3.24 13.92
N THR A 91 -0.25 4.08 14.36
CA THR A 91 -1.64 4.02 13.91
C THR A 91 -1.83 4.92 12.69
N VAL A 92 -2.42 4.35 11.62
CA VAL A 92 -2.73 5.08 10.38
C VAL A 92 -4.23 5.23 10.24
N TRP A 93 -4.69 6.47 10.11
CA TRP A 93 -6.06 6.81 9.78
C TRP A 93 -6.12 7.30 8.34
N CYS A 94 -7.14 6.85 7.60
CA CYS A 94 -7.24 7.10 6.16
C CYS A 94 -8.70 7.25 5.73
N ASP A 95 -9.01 8.35 5.06
CA ASP A 95 -10.32 8.66 4.52
C ASP A 95 -10.19 9.36 3.15
N PRO A 96 -11.27 9.82 2.48
CA PRO A 96 -11.15 10.54 1.22
C PRO A 96 -10.31 11.84 1.29
N ASP A 97 -10.30 12.54 2.43
CA ASP A 97 -9.63 13.83 2.59
C ASP A 97 -8.11 13.67 2.76
N GLY A 98 -7.67 12.61 3.44
CA GLY A 98 -6.24 12.46 3.70
C GLY A 98 -5.81 11.21 4.45
N ILE A 99 -4.60 11.30 4.97
CA ILE A 99 -3.95 10.29 5.82
C ILE A 99 -3.42 11.03 7.05
N LEU A 100 -3.69 10.48 8.23
CA LEU A 100 -3.13 10.92 9.50
C LEU A 100 -2.32 9.77 10.11
N VAL A 101 -1.16 10.08 10.66
CA VAL A 101 -0.29 9.12 11.34
C VAL A 101 -0.16 9.54 12.81
N GLU A 102 -0.53 8.64 13.71
CA GLU A 102 -0.33 8.78 15.15
C GLU A 102 0.81 7.83 15.57
N PRO A 103 1.87 8.34 16.25
CA PRO A 103 3.04 7.55 16.65
C PRO A 103 2.73 6.36 17.55
#